data_AF-G2KNQ8-F1
#
_entry.id   AF-G2KNQ8-F1
#
_cell.length_a   1.000
_cell.length_b   1.000
_cell.length_c   1.000
_cell.angle_alpha   90.00
_cell.angle_beta   90.00
_cell.angle_gamma   90.00
#
_symmetry.space_group_name_H-M   'P 1'
#
loop_
_entity.id
_entity.type
_entity.pdbx_description
1 polymer ?
#
loop_
_entity_poly.entity_id
_entity_poly.type
_entity_poly.pdbx_seq_one_letter_code
_entity_poly.pdbx_strand_id
1 'polypeptide(L)'
;MGNICVKKFMGLDSDKIFQSVKRIKKDVTKSLSAEALQYAFQKNWIFLKDRDFYISIMKKRLLTEKQLKWKKDINLRVLSRLSKQ
;
A
#
# COMPACT_ATOMS: atom_id res chain seq x y z
N MET A 1 -2.16 -2.21 -31.17
CA MET A 1 -0.92 -1.64 -30.60
C MET A 1 -1.26 -0.83 -29.37
N GLY A 2 -0.70 -1.19 -28.22
CA GLY A 2 -0.93 -0.53 -26.94
C GLY A 2 0.21 -0.89 -26.00
N ASN A 3 1.31 -0.14 -26.11
CA ASN A 3 2.51 -0.27 -25.30
C ASN A 3 2.18 -0.07 -23.81
N ILE A 4 2.07 -1.17 -23.03
CA ILE A 4 2.32 -1.10 -21.59
C ILE A 4 3.83 -1.28 -21.41
N CYS A 5 4.52 -0.17 -21.67
CA CYS A 5 5.94 0.01 -21.46
C CYS A 5 6.19 0.19 -19.96
N VAL A 6 6.16 -0.90 -19.19
CA VAL A 6 6.70 -1.01 -17.82
C VAL A 6 7.02 -2.47 -17.52
N LYS A 7 7.70 -3.16 -18.46
CA LYS A 7 8.39 -4.42 -18.18
C LYS A 7 9.86 -4.15 -17.87
N LYS A 8 10.13 -3.50 -16.74
CA LYS A 8 11.45 -3.52 -16.10
C LYS A 8 11.25 -3.35 -14.59
N PHE A 9 11.02 -4.45 -13.88
CA PHE A 9 11.52 -4.68 -12.51
C PHE A 9 11.13 -6.11 -12.09
N MET A 10 11.99 -7.05 -12.49
CA MET A 10 12.33 -8.30 -11.78
C MET A 10 11.21 -8.99 -10.99
N GLY A 11 10.61 -10.01 -11.62
CA GLY A 11 10.13 -11.25 -10.99
C GLY A 11 8.99 -11.14 -9.98
N LEU A 12 7.74 -11.22 -10.46
CA LEU A 12 6.51 -11.64 -9.75
C LEU A 12 6.05 -10.83 -8.49
N ASP A 13 6.95 -10.31 -7.65
CA ASP A 13 6.61 -9.56 -6.43
C ASP A 13 6.17 -8.13 -6.71
N SER A 14 6.72 -7.50 -7.75
CA SER A 14 6.33 -6.15 -8.17
C SER A 14 4.85 -6.08 -8.58
N ASP A 15 4.32 -7.11 -9.25
CA ASP A 15 2.94 -7.11 -9.74
C ASP A 15 1.92 -7.00 -8.58
N LYS A 16 2.15 -7.70 -7.47
CA LYS A 16 1.26 -7.61 -6.29
C LYS A 16 1.31 -6.23 -5.64
N ILE A 17 2.50 -5.63 -5.60
CA ILE A 17 2.68 -4.25 -5.10
C ILE A 17 1.88 -3.28 -5.97
N PHE A 18 2.08 -3.31 -7.29
CA PHE A 18 1.36 -2.42 -8.22
C PHE A 18 -0.16 -2.66 -8.21
N GLN A 19 -0.60 -3.91 -8.13
CA GLN A 19 -2.03 -4.23 -8.03
C GLN A 19 -2.65 -3.69 -6.75
N SER A 20 -1.98 -3.85 -5.59
CA SER A 20 -2.48 -3.33 -4.33
C SER A 20 -2.50 -1.80 -4.29
N VAL A 21 -1.47 -1.15 -4.83
CA VAL A 21 -1.41 0.31 -5.03
C VAL A 21 -2.53 0.79 -5.93
N LYS A 22 -2.78 0.12 -7.06
CA LYS A 22 -3.86 0.48 -8.00
C LYS A 22 -5.23 0.36 -7.35
N ARG A 23 -5.44 -0.64 -6.47
CA ARG A 23 -6.67 -0.79 -5.69
C ARG A 23 -6.86 0.37 -4.71
N ILE A 24 -5.83 0.72 -3.93
CA ILE A 24 -5.94 1.84 -2.98
C ILE A 24 -6.04 3.21 -3.66
N LYS A 25 -5.48 3.37 -4.87
CA LYS A 25 -5.63 4.59 -5.67
C LYS A 25 -7.08 4.83 -6.10
N LYS A 26 -7.84 3.76 -6.36
CA LYS A 26 -9.27 3.83 -6.64
C LYS A 26 -10.10 3.99 -5.36
N ASP A 27 -9.71 3.29 -4.29
CA ASP A 27 -10.40 3.31 -3.02
C ASP A 27 -9.41 3.19 -1.86
N VAL A 28 -9.16 4.31 -1.20
CA VAL A 28 -8.19 4.44 -0.09
C VAL A 28 -8.59 3.64 1.16
N THR A 29 -9.81 3.11 1.23
CA THR A 29 -10.25 2.22 2.32
C THR A 29 -9.67 0.80 2.19
N LYS A 30 -9.26 0.40 0.98
CA LYS A 30 -8.75 -0.94 0.70
C LYS A 30 -7.42 -1.19 1.39
N SER A 31 -7.09 -2.48 1.56
CA SER A 31 -5.82 -2.87 2.16
C SER A 31 -4.71 -2.96 1.10
N LEU A 32 -3.57 -2.32 1.35
CA LEU A 32 -2.28 -2.70 0.78
C LEU A 32 -1.94 -4.17 1.05
N SER A 33 -1.18 -4.78 0.15
CA SER A 33 -0.62 -6.12 0.37
C SER A 33 0.55 -6.05 1.35
N ALA A 34 0.93 -7.19 1.92
CA ALA A 34 2.06 -7.27 2.85
C ALA A 34 3.37 -6.85 2.16
N GLU A 35 3.55 -7.22 0.90
CA GLU A 35 4.71 -6.87 0.08
C GLU A 35 4.78 -5.34 -0.14
N ALA A 36 3.65 -4.70 -0.43
CA ALA A 36 3.59 -3.25 -0.62
C ALA A 36 3.87 -2.48 0.68
N LEU A 37 3.37 -2.99 1.81
CA LEU A 37 3.63 -2.42 3.14
C LEU A 37 5.12 -2.55 3.50
N GLN A 38 5.72 -3.71 3.23
CA GLN A 38 7.15 -3.94 3.45
C GLN A 38 8.01 -3.04 2.58
N TYR A 39 7.64 -2.85 1.30
CA TYR A 39 8.30 -1.92 0.40
C TYR A 39 8.20 -0.47 0.90
N ALA A 40 7.01 -0.03 1.31
CA ALA A 40 6.80 1.30 1.88
C ALA A 40 7.64 1.53 3.16
N PHE A 41 7.79 0.50 3.99
CA PHE A 41 8.66 0.53 5.17
C PHE A 41 10.14 0.61 4.80
N GLN A 42 10.61 -0.21 3.85
CA GLN A 42 12.00 -0.18 3.35
C GLN A 42 12.36 1.17 2.71
N LYS A 43 11.40 1.84 2.09
CA LYS A 43 11.56 3.19 1.52
C LYS A 43 11.38 4.31 2.55
N ASN A 44 11.20 4.00 3.83
CA ASN A 44 10.96 4.95 4.93
C ASN A 44 9.73 5.88 4.70
N TRP A 45 8.70 5.39 3.99
CA TRP A 45 7.47 6.18 3.77
C TRP A 45 6.51 6.10 4.93
N ILE A 46 6.59 5.00 5.69
CA ILE A 46 5.79 4.69 6.86
C ILE A 46 6.71 4.26 7.99
N PHE A 47 6.28 4.47 9.23
CA PHE A 47 7.07 4.08 10.41
C PHE A 47 6.76 2.65 10.86
N LEU A 48 7.61 2.10 11.73
CA LEU A 48 7.40 0.78 12.33
C LEU A 48 6.03 0.66 12.99
N LYS A 49 5.62 1.68 13.76
CA LYS A 49 4.28 1.75 14.38
C LYS A 49 3.13 1.68 13.37
N ASP A 50 3.29 2.30 12.20
CA ASP A 50 2.26 2.31 11.16
C ASP A 50 2.16 0.92 10.53
N ARG A 51 3.31 0.28 10.28
CA ARG A 51 3.40 -1.09 9.78
C ARG A 51 2.77 -2.09 10.76
N ASP A 52 3.13 -2.02 12.04
CA ASP A 52 2.63 -2.93 13.07
C ASP A 52 1.12 -2.73 13.29
N PHE A 53 0.67 -1.47 13.31
CA PHE A 53 -0.75 -1.14 13.28
C PHE A 53 -1.45 -1.79 12.08
N TYR A 54 -0.89 -1.62 10.88
CA TYR A 54 -1.46 -2.15 9.65
C TYR A 54 -1.58 -3.69 9.67
N ILE A 55 -0.54 -4.37 10.14
CA ILE A 55 -0.53 -5.84 10.30
C ILE A 55 -1.59 -6.27 11.33
N SER A 56 -1.73 -5.54 12.44
CA SER A 56 -2.73 -5.86 13.47
C SER A 56 -4.17 -5.76 12.96
N ILE A 57 -4.44 -4.86 12.01
CA ILE A 57 -5.77 -4.67 11.43
C ILE A 57 -6.05 -5.56 10.22
N MET A 58 -5.03 -6.14 9.57
CA MET A 58 -5.22 -7.01 8.40
C MET A 58 -6.09 -8.23 8.69
N LYS A 59 -6.02 -8.77 9.92
CA LYS A 59 -6.80 -9.94 10.36
C LYS A 59 -8.18 -9.56 10.93
N LYS A 60 -8.48 -8.26 11.11
CA LYS A 60 -9.74 -7.82 11.71
C LYS A 60 -10.83 -7.74 10.65
N ARG A 61 -11.98 -8.36 10.95
CA ARG A 61 -13.17 -8.31 10.07
C ARG A 61 -13.87 -6.96 10.10
N LEU A 62 -13.91 -6.32 11.28
CA LEU A 62 -14.50 -5.00 11.49
C LEU A 62 -13.43 -4.05 12.03
N LEU A 63 -13.38 -2.84 11.46
CA LEU A 63 -12.49 -1.78 11.90
C LEU A 63 -13.31 -0.66 12.52
N THR A 64 -12.83 -0.10 13.62
CA THR A 64 -13.42 1.12 14.16
C THR A 64 -13.14 2.29 13.23
N GLU A 65 -13.95 3.35 13.29
CA GLU A 65 -13.78 4.54 12.45
C GLU A 65 -12.39 5.18 12.64
N LYS A 66 -11.87 5.18 13.87
CA LYS A 66 -10.52 5.65 14.19
C LYS A 66 -9.46 4.82 13.49
N GLN A 67 -9.60 3.49 13.50
CA GLN A 67 -8.68 2.58 12.82
C GLN A 67 -8.74 2.74 11.30
N LEU A 68 -9.94 2.89 10.75
CA LEU A 68 -10.13 3.14 9.32
C LEU A 68 -9.50 4.47 8.89
N LYS A 69 -9.65 5.52 9.69
CA LYS A 69 -9.03 6.83 9.43
C LYS A 69 -7.50 6.74 9.41
N TRP A 70 -6.90 6.07 10.39
CA TRP A 70 -5.44 5.87 10.44
C TRP A 70 -4.96 5.03 9.24
N LYS A 71 -5.65 3.94 8.91
CA LYS A 71 -5.35 3.15 7.71
C LYS A 71 -5.38 4.00 6.43
N LYS A 72 -6.43 4.82 6.26
CA LYS A 72 -6.55 5.74 5.11
C LYS A 72 -5.39 6.71 5.06
N ASP A 73 -4.97 7.28 6.20
CA ASP A 73 -3.83 8.19 6.28
C ASP A 73 -2.54 7.53 5.80
N ILE A 74 -2.26 6.30 6.26
CA ILE A 74 -1.11 5.50 5.82
C ILE A 74 -1.17 5.27 4.29
N ASN A 75 -2.32 4.85 3.78
CA ASN A 75 -2.53 4.61 2.34
C ASN A 75 -2.29 5.88 1.51
N LEU A 76 -2.83 7.02 1.95
CA LEU A 76 -2.63 8.32 1.29
C LEU A 76 -1.15 8.73 1.30
N ARG A 77 -0.45 8.50 2.41
CA ARG A 77 0.98 8.80 2.54
C ARG A 77 1.81 7.98 1.54
N VAL A 78 1.52 6.68 1.43
CA VAL A 78 2.16 5.79 0.44
C VAL A 78 1.86 6.25 -1.00
N LEU A 79 0.61 6.59 -1.31
CA LEU A 79 0.20 7.08 -2.63
C LEU A 79 0.89 8.40 -2.99
N SER A 80 0.98 9.34 -2.06
CA SER A 80 1.63 10.63 -2.27
C SER A 80 3.13 10.50 -2.55
N ARG A 81 3.79 9.49 -1.94
CA ARG A 81 5.20 9.21 -2.21
C ARG A 81 5.40 8.54 -3.57
N LEU A 82 4.52 7.63 -3.96
CA LEU A 82 4.53 6.99 -5.28
C LEU A 82 4.25 7.96 -6.43
N SER A 83 3.42 8.98 -6.24
CA SER A 83 3.14 9.97 -7.29
C SER A 83 4.26 10.99 -7.50
N LYS A 84 5.20 11.10 -6.54
CA LYS A 84 6.34 12.04 -6.59
C LYS A 84 7.61 11.39 -7.13
N GLN A 85 7.58 10.10 -7.41
CA GLN A 85 8.71 9.30 -7.91
C GLN A 85 8.56 9.08 -9.42
#